data_AF-A0A379TZM4-F1
#
_entry.id   AF-A0A379TZM4-F1
#
_cell.length_a   1.000
_cell.length_b   1.000
_cell.length_c   1.000
_cell.angle_alpha   90.00
_cell.angle_beta   90.00
_cell.angle_gamma   90.00
#
_symmetry.space_group_name_H-M   'P 1'
#
loop_
_entity.id
_entity.type
_entity.pdbx_description
1 polymer ?
#
loop_
_entity_poly.entity_id
_entity_poly.type
_entity_poly.pdbx_seq_one_letter_code
_entity_poly.pdbx_strand_id
1 'polypeptide(L)'
;MEQCRKAGKSHWYHETQSSMSSQTTLPLMPEAAYVNDRFLLDLAISETALVPFESWLNPARQLANILFPPTVINDRLHTFSAYERMSTALTAAQVFGVQRLCRHYAARLAPLPGPDASRESNQRLAQITQYARQLAVPLRYQYACP
;
A
#
# COMPACT_ATOMS: atom_id res chain seq x y z
N MET A 1 58.64 6.21 11.05
CA MET A 1 57.99 5.32 10.07
C MET A 1 56.75 4.72 10.70
N GLU A 2 55.61 5.32 10.35
CA GLU A 2 54.35 4.65 9.96
C GLU A 2 54.34 3.11 9.92
N GLN A 3 53.26 2.40 10.26
CA GLN A 3 51.84 2.69 10.03
C GLN A 3 50.96 1.96 11.06
N CYS A 4 50.17 2.72 11.85
CA CYS A 4 48.92 2.21 12.43
C CYS A 4 47.90 2.08 11.29
N ARG A 5 47.45 0.86 10.99
CA ARG A 5 46.43 0.60 9.97
C ARG A 5 45.10 1.23 10.42
N LYS A 6 44.66 2.27 9.71
CA LYS A 6 43.36 2.92 9.88
C LYS A 6 42.26 2.23 9.06
N ALA A 7 41.05 2.37 9.59
CA ALA A 7 39.77 2.50 8.87
C ALA A 7 39.01 1.22 8.47
N GLY A 8 38.52 0.50 9.47
CA GLY A 8 37.22 -0.17 9.37
C GLY A 8 36.10 0.81 9.73
N LYS A 9 35.77 1.76 8.85
CA LYS A 9 34.51 2.51 8.92
C LYS A 9 33.55 1.87 7.91
N SER A 10 32.87 0.81 8.32
CA SER A 10 31.57 0.47 7.75
C SER A 10 30.65 1.64 8.07
N HIS A 11 30.60 2.62 7.18
CA HIS A 11 29.55 3.62 7.14
C HIS A 11 28.23 2.87 6.96
N TRP A 12 27.63 2.48 8.09
CA TRP A 12 26.20 2.35 8.18
C TRP A 12 25.66 3.70 7.76
N TYR A 13 25.27 3.81 6.49
CA TYR A 13 24.43 4.89 6.03
C TYR A 13 23.17 4.80 6.88
N HIS A 14 23.09 5.62 7.91
CA HIS A 14 21.83 6.00 8.50
C HIS A 14 21.14 6.84 7.44
N GLU A 15 20.43 6.19 6.51
CA GLU A 15 19.42 6.90 5.74
C GLU A 15 18.44 7.46 6.76
N THR A 16 18.46 8.79 6.88
CA THR A 16 17.58 9.55 7.73
C THR A 16 16.16 9.24 7.31
N GLN A 17 15.49 8.32 8.02
CA GLN A 17 14.06 8.13 7.89
C GLN A 17 13.44 9.47 8.28
N SER A 18 13.01 10.21 7.26
CA SER A 18 12.20 11.39 7.45
C SER A 18 10.94 10.93 8.18
N SER A 19 10.81 11.31 9.45
CA SER A 19 9.68 11.00 10.31
C SER A 19 8.42 11.64 9.73
N MET A 20 7.80 10.95 8.79
CA MET A 20 6.51 11.31 8.23
C MET A 20 5.46 10.92 9.26
N SER A 21 4.79 11.96 9.78
CA SER A 21 3.50 11.96 10.48
C SER A 21 3.15 10.66 11.20
N SER A 22 3.13 10.72 12.53
CA SER A 22 2.57 9.73 13.44
C SER A 22 1.16 9.33 12.98
N GLN A 23 1.06 8.41 12.02
CA GLN A 23 -0.17 7.74 11.70
C GLN A 23 -0.48 6.96 12.96
N THR A 24 -1.48 7.44 13.71
CA THR A 24 -2.03 6.73 14.85
C THR A 24 -2.25 5.29 14.41
N THR A 25 -1.42 4.38 14.88
CA THR A 25 -1.56 2.95 14.63
C THR A 25 -2.84 2.54 15.31
N LEU A 26 -3.94 2.59 14.57
CA LEU A 26 -5.20 2.02 15.04
C LEU A 26 -4.94 0.57 15.41
N PRO A 27 -5.56 0.06 16.49
CA PRO A 27 -5.49 -1.35 16.83
C PRO A 27 -5.84 -2.17 15.59
N LEU A 28 -4.90 -3.03 15.18
CA LEU A 28 -5.12 -3.94 14.07
C LEU A 28 -6.31 -4.83 14.40
N MET A 29 -7.28 -4.87 13.49
CA MET A 29 -8.45 -5.72 13.59
C MET A 29 -8.35 -6.77 12.48
N PRO A 30 -7.90 -7.99 12.78
CA PRO A 30 -7.65 -9.03 11.78
C PRO A 30 -8.88 -9.34 10.91
N GLU A 31 -10.08 -9.19 11.47
CA GLU A 31 -11.36 -9.41 10.81
C GLU A 31 -11.53 -8.49 9.60
N ALA A 32 -10.93 -7.30 9.62
CA ALA A 32 -11.00 -6.36 8.51
C ALA A 32 -10.28 -6.89 7.25
N ALA A 33 -9.43 -7.91 7.36
CA ALA A 33 -8.82 -8.57 6.21
C ALA A 33 -9.81 -9.45 5.42
N TYR A 34 -10.87 -9.92 6.08
CA TYR A 34 -11.83 -10.90 5.55
C TYR A 34 -13.17 -10.23 5.29
N VAL A 35 -13.44 -9.96 4.02
CA VAL A 35 -14.70 -9.39 3.53
C VAL A 35 -15.19 -10.20 2.34
N ASN A 36 -16.50 -10.30 2.16
CA ASN A 36 -17.11 -11.04 1.04
C ASN A 36 -16.95 -10.24 -0.26
N ASP A 37 -17.37 -8.97 -0.25
CA ASP A 37 -17.11 -8.02 -1.34
C ASP A 37 -15.84 -7.21 -1.02
N ARG A 38 -14.71 -7.59 -1.63
CA ARG A 38 -13.41 -6.90 -1.46
C ARG A 38 -13.36 -5.52 -2.09
N PHE A 39 -14.25 -5.21 -3.04
CA PHE A 39 -14.29 -3.89 -3.67
C PHE A 39 -15.10 -2.91 -2.82
N LEU A 40 -16.28 -3.33 -2.35
CA LEU A 40 -17.14 -2.50 -1.49
C LEU A 40 -16.82 -2.64 0.01
N LEU A 41 -15.92 -3.55 0.38
CA LEU A 41 -15.56 -3.89 1.76
C LEU A 41 -16.75 -4.28 2.63
N ASP A 42 -17.73 -4.98 2.07
CA ASP A 42 -19.03 -5.30 2.70
C ASP A 42 -19.82 -4.07 3.15
N LEU A 43 -19.82 -3.01 2.33
CA LEU A 43 -20.68 -1.84 2.59
C LEU A 43 -22.15 -2.25 2.47
N ALA A 44 -22.91 -2.02 3.54
CA ALA A 44 -24.33 -2.34 3.62
C ALA A 44 -25.15 -1.42 2.69
N ILE A 45 -25.23 -1.78 1.41
CA ILE A 45 -26.05 -1.13 0.39
C ILE A 45 -27.06 -2.15 -0.11
N SER A 46 -28.31 -1.74 -0.27
CA SER A 46 -29.34 -2.57 -0.89
C SER A 46 -28.94 -2.95 -2.32
N GLU A 47 -29.09 -4.21 -2.71
CA GLU A 47 -28.80 -4.67 -4.08
C GLU A 47 -29.55 -3.84 -5.12
N THR A 48 -30.79 -3.45 -4.83
CA THR A 48 -31.60 -2.59 -5.71
C THR A 48 -30.98 -1.22 -5.96
N ALA A 49 -30.20 -0.69 -5.02
CA ALA A 49 -29.48 0.58 -5.18
C ALA A 49 -28.19 0.45 -5.99
N LEU A 50 -27.66 -0.78 -6.15
CA LEU A 50 -26.47 -1.05 -6.95
C LEU A 50 -26.78 -1.29 -8.43
N VAL A 51 -28.00 -1.71 -8.77
CA VAL A 51 -28.45 -2.01 -10.15
C VAL A 51 -28.01 -0.96 -11.19
N PRO A 52 -28.16 0.36 -10.96
CA PRO A 52 -27.76 1.37 -11.95
C PRO A 52 -26.25 1.41 -12.24
N PHE A 53 -25.43 0.88 -11.33
CA PHE A 53 -23.97 0.96 -11.37
C PHE A 53 -23.31 -0.35 -11.81
N GLU A 54 -24.07 -1.43 -11.99
CA GLU A 54 -23.57 -2.77 -12.31
C GLU A 54 -22.65 -2.82 -13.54
N SER A 55 -22.87 -1.92 -14.52
CA SER A 55 -22.07 -1.85 -15.74
C SER A 55 -20.58 -1.55 -15.51
N TRP A 56 -20.26 -0.74 -14.49
CA TRP A 56 -18.87 -0.45 -14.10
C TRP A 56 -18.47 -1.15 -12.79
N LEU A 57 -19.43 -1.48 -11.92
CA LEU A 57 -19.19 -2.15 -10.65
C LEU A 57 -18.65 -3.57 -10.87
N ASN A 58 -19.22 -4.33 -11.81
CA ASN A 58 -18.77 -5.68 -12.14
C ASN A 58 -17.32 -5.73 -12.63
N PRO A 59 -16.90 -4.96 -13.65
CA PRO A 59 -15.50 -4.95 -14.06
C PRO A 59 -14.59 -4.42 -12.94
N ALA A 60 -15.03 -3.48 -12.11
CA ALA A 60 -14.23 -3.01 -10.96
C ALA A 60 -13.98 -4.12 -9.91
N ARG A 61 -15.01 -4.92 -9.59
CA ARG A 61 -14.87 -6.11 -8.73
C ARG A 61 -13.91 -7.14 -9.33
N GLN A 62 -14.00 -7.39 -10.64
CA GLN A 62 -13.08 -8.30 -11.34
C GLN A 62 -11.64 -7.79 -11.29
N LEU A 63 -11.41 -6.51 -11.56
CA LEU A 63 -10.10 -5.88 -11.47
C LEU A 63 -9.51 -5.97 -10.05
N ALA A 64 -10.33 -5.76 -9.01
CA ALA A 64 -9.89 -5.91 -7.63
C ALA A 64 -9.32 -7.32 -7.35
N ASN A 65 -9.93 -8.36 -7.91
CA ASN A 65 -9.45 -9.74 -7.77
C ASN A 65 -8.14 -10.00 -8.52
N ILE A 66 -7.93 -9.35 -9.67
CA ILE A 66 -6.70 -9.46 -10.47
C ILE A 66 -5.54 -8.71 -9.80
N LEU A 67 -5.82 -7.51 -9.27
CA LEU A 67 -4.81 -6.67 -8.63
C LEU A 67 -4.40 -7.22 -7.26
N PHE A 68 -5.37 -7.72 -6.49
CA PHE A 68 -5.20 -8.14 -5.09
C PHE A 68 -5.61 -9.59 -4.85
N PRO A 69 -5.04 -10.57 -5.59
CA PRO A 69 -5.36 -11.97 -5.41
C PRO A 69 -5.00 -12.43 -3.99
N PRO A 70 -5.65 -13.49 -3.47
CA PRO A 70 -5.38 -14.00 -2.12
C PRO A 70 -3.96 -14.57 -2.00
N THR A 71 -3.43 -15.13 -3.09
CA THR A 71 -2.07 -15.69 -3.18
C THR A 71 -1.39 -15.11 -4.40
N VAL A 72 -0.12 -14.74 -4.26
CA VAL A 72 0.72 -14.25 -5.36
C VAL A 72 1.87 -15.22 -5.54
N ILE A 73 2.05 -15.71 -6.76
CA ILE A 73 3.23 -16.47 -7.17
C ILE A 73 4.10 -15.51 -7.96
N ASN A 74 5.28 -15.23 -7.42
CA ASN A 74 6.25 -14.38 -8.09
C ASN A 74 7.07 -15.21 -9.09
N ASP A 75 7.28 -14.64 -10.27
CA ASP A 75 8.17 -15.17 -11.30
C ASP A 75 8.87 -13.99 -12.00
N ARG A 76 9.75 -14.25 -12.97
CA ARG A 76 10.50 -13.25 -13.73
C ARG A 76 9.62 -12.15 -14.35
N LEU A 77 8.39 -12.48 -14.71
CA LEU A 77 7.41 -11.52 -15.26
C LEU A 77 6.49 -10.92 -14.18
N HIS A 78 6.34 -11.56 -13.03
CA HIS A 78 5.47 -11.14 -11.94
C HIS A 78 6.31 -10.86 -10.70
N THR A 79 7.00 -9.74 -10.71
CA THR A 79 7.98 -9.41 -9.68
C THR A 79 7.37 -8.76 -8.43
N PHE A 80 6.12 -8.30 -8.50
CA PHE A 80 5.40 -7.70 -7.37
C PHE A 80 4.86 -8.75 -6.40
N SER A 81 5.48 -8.84 -5.23
CA SER A 81 5.06 -9.70 -4.12
C SER A 81 3.71 -9.27 -3.53
N ALA A 82 3.09 -10.19 -2.77
CA ALA A 82 1.88 -9.86 -2.01
C ALA A 82 2.10 -8.67 -1.06
N TYR A 83 3.27 -8.61 -0.41
CA TYR A 83 3.64 -7.52 0.49
C TYR A 83 3.67 -6.18 -0.26
N GLU A 84 4.38 -6.11 -1.40
CA GLU A 84 4.51 -4.87 -2.16
C GLU A 84 3.17 -4.38 -2.70
N ARG A 85 2.30 -5.30 -3.15
CA ARG A 85 0.94 -4.97 -3.58
C ARG A 85 0.11 -4.38 -2.45
N MET A 86 0.11 -5.00 -1.26
CA MET A 86 -0.62 -4.49 -0.10
C MET A 86 -0.03 -3.16 0.41
N SER A 87 1.29 -3.03 0.47
CA SER A 87 1.96 -1.79 0.88
C SER A 87 1.65 -0.63 -0.08
N THR A 88 1.59 -0.91 -1.38
CA THR A 88 1.20 0.06 -2.41
C THR A 88 -0.26 0.49 -2.23
N ALA A 89 -1.17 -0.47 -2.06
CA ALA A 89 -2.60 -0.18 -1.86
C ALA A 89 -2.87 0.61 -0.57
N LEU A 90 -2.19 0.25 0.52
CA LEU A 90 -2.24 0.97 1.79
C LEU A 90 -1.74 2.40 1.62
N THR A 91 -0.62 2.59 0.93
CA THR A 91 -0.06 3.93 0.66
C THR A 91 -1.05 4.79 -0.12
N ALA A 92 -1.66 4.25 -1.19
CA ALA A 92 -2.68 4.96 -1.94
C ALA A 92 -3.87 5.32 -1.03
N ALA A 93 -4.43 4.37 -0.29
CA ALA A 93 -5.55 4.60 0.62
C ALA A 93 -5.27 5.71 1.64
N GLN A 94 -4.07 5.73 2.23
CA GLN A 94 -3.64 6.75 3.19
C GLN A 94 -3.50 8.12 2.55
N VAL A 95 -2.90 8.18 1.35
CA VAL A 95 -2.71 9.41 0.61
C VAL A 95 -4.04 10.05 0.19
N PHE A 96 -5.04 9.24 -0.18
CA PHE A 96 -6.41 9.69 -0.48
C PHE A 96 -7.29 9.85 0.78
N GLY A 97 -6.81 9.48 1.97
CA GLY A 97 -7.53 9.65 3.23
C GLY A 97 -8.72 8.69 3.43
N VAL A 98 -8.76 7.54 2.74
CA VAL A 98 -9.88 6.59 2.83
C VAL A 98 -9.65 5.59 3.96
N GLN A 99 -10.06 5.96 5.18
CA GLN A 99 -9.74 5.23 6.41
C GLN A 99 -10.15 3.74 6.38
N ARG A 100 -11.28 3.43 5.76
CA ARG A 100 -11.78 2.06 5.68
C ARG A 100 -10.89 1.17 4.80
N LEU A 101 -10.37 1.71 3.70
CA LEU A 101 -9.37 1.04 2.88
C LEU A 101 -8.04 0.90 3.62
N CYS A 102 -7.61 1.92 4.37
CA CYS A 102 -6.41 1.84 5.21
C CYS A 102 -6.51 0.66 6.19
N ARG A 103 -7.64 0.53 6.89
CA ARG A 103 -7.87 -0.56 7.84
C ARG A 103 -7.85 -1.93 7.16
N HIS A 104 -8.53 -2.07 6.02
CA HIS A 104 -8.58 -3.33 5.26
C HIS A 104 -7.19 -3.75 4.79
N TYR A 105 -6.44 -2.86 4.13
CA TYR A 105 -5.12 -3.19 3.60
C TYR A 105 -4.07 -3.38 4.69
N ALA A 106 -4.13 -2.63 5.80
CA ALA A 106 -3.25 -2.85 6.95
C ALA A 106 -3.49 -4.24 7.58
N ALA A 107 -4.74 -4.66 7.72
CA ALA A 107 -5.09 -5.98 8.23
C ALA A 107 -4.59 -7.12 7.32
N ARG A 108 -4.62 -6.93 5.99
CA ARG A 108 -4.05 -7.89 5.02
C ARG A 108 -2.52 -7.86 4.95
N LEU A 109 -1.89 -6.73 5.24
CA LEU A 109 -0.45 -6.57 5.21
C LEU A 109 0.24 -7.21 6.43
N ALA A 110 -0.35 -7.08 7.62
CA ALA A 110 0.24 -7.54 8.88
C ALA A 110 0.65 -9.02 8.95
N PRO A 111 -0.13 -9.99 8.42
CA PRO A 111 0.27 -11.40 8.46
C PRO A 111 1.29 -11.78 7.37
N LEU A 112 1.57 -10.90 6.41
CA LEU A 112 2.52 -11.20 5.34
C LEU A 112 3.96 -11.19 5.86
N PRO A 113 4.86 -12.00 5.27
CA PRO A 113 6.29 -11.81 5.52
C PRO A 113 6.65 -10.36 5.15
N GLY A 114 7.58 -9.78 5.90
CA GLY A 114 8.05 -8.41 5.66
C GLY A 114 8.57 -8.17 4.24
N PRO A 115 8.91 -6.92 3.89
CA PRO A 115 9.40 -6.60 2.56
C PRO A 115 10.63 -7.46 2.25
N ASP A 116 10.72 -7.93 1.00
CA ASP A 116 11.94 -8.58 0.53
C ASP A 116 13.11 -7.59 0.71
N ALA A 117 14.20 -8.07 1.31
CA ALA A 117 15.36 -7.24 1.64
C ALA A 117 16.17 -6.85 0.38
N SER A 118 15.73 -7.25 -0.81
CA SER A 118 16.36 -6.89 -2.07
C SER A 118 16.34 -5.37 -2.29
N ARG A 119 17.48 -4.84 -2.74
CA ARG A 119 17.64 -3.42 -3.12
C ARG A 119 16.58 -3.00 -4.14
N GLU A 120 16.25 -3.90 -5.07
CA GLU A 120 15.28 -3.66 -6.12
C GLU A 120 13.85 -3.49 -5.57
N SER A 121 13.42 -4.35 -4.64
CA SER A 121 12.11 -4.22 -3.99
C SER A 121 11.99 -2.89 -3.24
N ASN A 122 13.01 -2.55 -2.45
CA ASN A 122 13.06 -1.28 -1.71
C ASN A 122 13.00 -0.06 -2.64
N GLN A 123 13.75 -0.07 -3.74
CA GLN A 123 13.74 1.02 -4.72
C GLN A 123 12.36 1.18 -5.38
N ARG A 124 11.70 0.08 -5.76
CA ARG A 124 10.36 0.11 -6.35
C ARG A 124 9.32 0.67 -5.37
N LEU A 125 9.33 0.23 -4.12
CA LEU A 125 8.41 0.73 -3.08
C LEU A 125 8.59 2.23 -2.83
N ALA A 126 9.85 2.71 -2.80
CA ALA A 126 10.14 4.13 -2.65
C ALA A 126 9.57 4.95 -3.82
N GLN A 127 9.78 4.50 -5.06
CA GLN A 127 9.26 5.16 -6.27
C GLN A 127 7.73 5.22 -6.29
N ILE A 128 7.06 4.11 -5.97
CA ILE A 128 5.60 4.05 -5.91
C ILE A 128 5.06 4.99 -4.84
N THR A 129 5.68 5.00 -3.66
CA THR A 129 5.27 5.87 -2.57
C THR A 129 5.37 7.34 -2.97
N GLN A 130 6.47 7.71 -3.63
CA GLN A 130 6.67 9.07 -4.12
C GLN A 130 5.64 9.43 -5.19
N TYR A 131 5.41 8.55 -6.16
CA TYR A 131 4.45 8.79 -7.24
C TYR A 131 3.01 8.90 -6.71
N ALA A 132 2.60 8.03 -5.79
CA ALA A 132 1.28 8.09 -5.16
C ALA A 132 1.05 9.44 -4.48
N ARG A 133 2.05 9.97 -3.76
CA ARG A 133 1.99 11.30 -3.16
C ARG A 133 1.84 12.39 -4.22
N GLN A 134 2.62 12.33 -5.30
CA GLN A 134 2.53 13.29 -6.41
C GLN A 134 1.13 13.33 -7.05
N LEU A 135 0.47 12.18 -7.20
CA LEU A 135 -0.89 12.11 -7.74
C LEU A 135 -1.96 12.74 -6.83
N ALA A 136 -1.73 12.80 -5.53
CA ALA A 136 -2.69 13.39 -4.59
C ALA A 136 -2.50 14.89 -4.36
N VAL A 137 -1.31 15.43 -4.68
CA VAL A 137 -1.06 16.87 -4.69
C VAL A 137 -2.08 17.64 -5.55
N PRO A 138 -2.38 17.27 -6.83
CA PRO A 138 -3.35 18.01 -7.63
C PRO A 138 -4.77 18.00 -7.06
N LEU A 139 -5.17 16.94 -6.34
CA LEU A 139 -6.51 16.86 -5.73
C LEU A 139 -6.66 17.73 -4.48
N ARG A 140 -5.55 18.08 -3.81
CA ARG A 140 -5.60 18.98 -2.64
C ARG A 140 -5.77 20.46 -3.01
N TYR A 141 -5.40 20.84 -4.24
CA TYR A 141 -5.59 22.21 -4.73
C TYR A 141 -6.93 22.43 -5.44
N GLN A 142 -7.67 21.37 -5.77
CA GLN A 142 -8.97 21.50 -6.44
C GLN A 142 -10.15 21.79 -5.49
N TYR A 143 -9.96 21.61 -4.18
CA TYR A 143 -10.94 21.96 -3.14
C TYR A 143 -10.47 23.09 -2.22
N ALA A 144 -9.38 23.78 -2.58
CA ALA A 144 -8.83 24.92 -1.85
C ALA A 144 -8.94 26.18 -2.72
N CYS A 145 -10.16 26.62 -2.98
CA CYS A 145 -10.46 28.02 -3.35
C CYS A 145 -11.61 28.51 -2.47
N PRO A 146 -11.57 29.79 -2.02
CA PRO A 146 -12.42 30.35 -0.97
C PRO A 146 -13.89 30.49 -1.34
#